data_AF-A0A838TSI6-F1
#
_entry.id   AF-A0A838TSI6-F1
#
_cell.length_a   1.000
_cell.length_b   1.000
_cell.length_c   1.000
_cell.angle_alpha   90.00
_cell.angle_beta   90.00
_cell.angle_gamma   90.00
#
_symmetry.space_group_name_H-M   'P 1'
#
loop_
_entity.id
_entity.type
_entity.pdbx_description
1 polymer ?
#
loop_
_entity_poly.entity_id
_entity_poly.type
_entity_poly.pdbx_seq_one_letter_code
_entity_poly.pdbx_strand_id
1 'polypeptide(L)'
;MPISKTNKIIMSVVAILVLLAIYIVIDRRNKSEVPTDISPTATTTGTNSVTSTTTTSSGQKIVTTSNGTYTIKEVSLNEGKTFPQPIPDLNRPVKVSTSVAVSPEAFAVASKKIPEIQALLKTNLGDWKNWIELGLYQKMAGDYLGAVISWKYALRLAPTDFVAPGDLADLYAYYLKDNVQAEYYYKIAIANGTSKTAYLYIQYATYYRDIIKDIAKARAIIDQGLIKIPNNPALLEFKASLQ
;
A
#
# COMPACT_ATOMS: atom_id res chain seq x y z
N MET A 1 -29.59 42.95 10.35
CA MET A 1 -28.28 43.61 10.11
C MET A 1 -27.47 42.71 9.17
N PRO A 2 -27.03 43.18 7.98
CA PRO A 2 -26.34 42.32 7.01
C PRO A 2 -24.93 41.97 7.50
N ILE A 3 -24.61 40.68 7.56
CA ILE A 3 -23.29 40.18 7.98
C ILE A 3 -22.27 40.54 6.89
N SER A 4 -21.28 41.35 7.24
CA SER A 4 -20.22 41.81 6.31
C SER A 4 -19.39 40.64 5.78
N LYS A 5 -18.75 40.80 4.61
CA LYS A 5 -17.86 39.78 4.02
C LYS A 5 -16.74 39.37 5.00
N THR A 6 -16.23 40.33 5.77
CA THR A 6 -15.20 40.10 6.80
C THR A 6 -15.71 39.20 7.92
N ASN A 7 -16.96 39.40 8.37
CA ASN A 7 -17.56 38.56 9.41
C ASN A 7 -17.81 37.13 8.92
N LYS A 8 -18.08 36.92 7.62
CA LYS A 8 -18.20 35.57 7.04
C LYS A 8 -16.86 34.84 7.00
N ILE A 9 -15.77 35.52 6.66
CA ILE A 9 -14.43 34.95 6.66
C ILE A 9 -14.00 34.58 8.08
N ILE A 10 -14.25 35.47 9.05
CA ILE A 10 -13.94 35.21 10.46
C ILE A 10 -14.74 34.00 10.98
N MET A 11 -16.05 33.91 10.67
CA MET A 11 -16.86 32.75 11.06
C MET A 11 -16.38 31.43 10.43
N SER A 12 -15.95 31.45 9.16
CA SER A 12 -15.40 30.24 8.51
C SER A 12 -14.08 29.79 9.13
N VAL A 13 -13.19 30.73 9.48
CA VAL A 13 -11.92 30.41 10.14
C VAL A 13 -12.17 29.85 11.54
N VAL A 14 -13.09 30.46 12.30
CA VAL A 14 -13.48 29.95 13.64
C VAL A 14 -14.10 28.56 13.54
N ALA A 15 -14.96 28.29 12.55
CA ALA A 15 -15.55 26.96 12.35
C ALA A 15 -14.48 25.88 12.05
N ILE A 16 -13.47 26.21 11.24
CA ILE A 16 -12.37 25.29 10.94
C ILE A 16 -11.52 25.00 12.19
N LEU A 17 -11.23 26.02 13.00
CA LEU A 17 -10.48 25.84 14.25
C LEU A 17 -11.24 24.98 15.27
N VAL A 18 -12.57 25.14 15.36
CA VAL A 18 -13.42 24.30 16.22
C VAL A 18 -13.43 22.85 15.74
N LEU A 19 -13.55 22.61 14.43
CA LEU A 19 -13.50 21.25 13.87
C LEU A 19 -12.12 20.59 14.09
N LEU A 20 -11.03 21.36 13.97
CA LEU A 20 -9.67 20.87 14.25
C LEU A 20 -9.51 20.53 15.74
N ALA A 21 -10.03 21.36 16.64
CA ALA A 21 -10.01 21.09 18.07
C ALA A 21 -10.81 19.83 18.45
N ILE A 22 -12.00 19.65 17.85
CA ILE A 22 -12.82 18.44 18.03
C ILE A 22 -12.07 17.20 17.52
N TYR A 23 -11.45 17.29 16.35
CA TYR A 23 -10.64 16.20 15.79
C TYR A 23 -9.47 15.81 16.72
N ILE A 24 -8.75 16.79 17.27
CA ILE A 24 -7.65 16.56 18.23
C ILE A 24 -8.16 15.91 19.53
N VAL A 25 -9.32 16.32 20.03
CA VAL A 25 -9.92 15.73 21.25
C VAL A 25 -10.34 14.28 21.01
N ILE A 26 -10.88 13.96 19.84
CA ILE A 26 -11.26 12.59 19.46
C ILE A 26 -10.01 11.70 19.27
N ASP A 27 -8.96 12.20 18.61
CA ASP A 27 -7.69 11.45 18.44
C ASP A 27 -6.98 11.23 19.77
N ARG A 28 -7.07 12.17 20.71
CA ARG A 28 -6.53 12.02 22.08
C ARG A 28 -7.33 11.05 22.95
N ARG A 29 -8.66 11.01 22.81
CA ARG A 29 -9.51 10.01 23.51
C ARG A 29 -9.22 8.59 23.04
N ASN A 30 -8.92 8.40 21.75
CA ASN A 30 -8.53 7.09 21.22
C ASN A 30 -7.12 6.64 21.63
N LYS A 31 -6.32 7.50 22.28
CA LYS A 31 -4.94 7.23 22.71
C LYS A 31 -4.75 7.18 24.22
N SER A 32 -5.81 7.29 25.02
CA SER A 32 -5.70 7.37 26.48
C SER A 32 -6.64 6.40 27.20
N GLU A 33 -6.31 5.11 27.19
CA GLU A 33 -6.61 4.20 28.32
C GLU A 33 -5.47 3.18 28.48
N VAL A 34 -4.39 3.64 29.14
CA VAL A 34 -3.57 2.77 29.98
C VAL A 34 -3.36 3.51 31.30
N PRO A 35 -4.19 3.27 32.32
CA PRO A 35 -3.88 3.73 33.67
C PRO A 35 -2.61 3.01 34.14
N THR A 36 -1.56 3.78 34.35
CA THR A 36 -0.31 3.31 34.94
C THR A 36 -0.36 3.60 36.44
N ASP A 37 0.01 2.58 37.20
CA ASP A 37 0.61 2.61 38.54
C ASP A 37 -0.28 2.15 39.72
N ILE A 38 0.04 0.95 40.24
CA ILE A 38 0.38 0.74 41.65
C ILE A 38 1.15 -0.58 41.85
N SER A 39 2.32 -0.44 42.46
CA SER A 39 3.16 -1.46 43.10
C SER A 39 2.38 -2.30 44.14
N PRO A 40 2.73 -3.58 44.39
CA PRO A 40 1.91 -4.46 45.22
C PRO A 40 2.22 -4.30 46.72
N THR A 41 1.18 -4.20 47.54
CA THR A 41 1.23 -4.61 48.95
C THR A 41 0.17 -5.68 49.16
N ALA A 42 0.60 -6.83 49.67
CA ALA A 42 -0.18 -8.05 49.80
C ALA A 42 -1.29 -7.95 50.85
N THR A 43 -2.35 -8.75 50.70
CA THR A 43 -2.95 -9.62 51.75
C THR A 43 -3.99 -10.57 51.13
N THR A 44 -3.88 -11.84 51.55
CA THR A 44 -4.53 -13.09 51.13
C THR A 44 -6.05 -13.17 51.37
N THR A 45 -6.78 -13.93 50.54
CA THR A 45 -7.63 -15.12 50.90
C THR A 45 -8.59 -15.47 49.76
N GLY A 46 -8.46 -16.67 49.16
CA GLY A 46 -9.48 -17.21 48.25
C GLY A 46 -8.95 -18.13 47.16
N THR A 47 -8.99 -19.43 47.43
CA THR A 47 -8.62 -20.58 46.60
C THR A 47 -9.23 -20.56 45.19
N ASN A 48 -8.38 -20.54 44.16
CA ASN A 48 -8.50 -21.34 42.92
C ASN A 48 -7.20 -21.19 42.12
N SER A 49 -6.46 -22.28 41.99
CA SER A 49 -5.16 -22.31 41.29
C SER A 49 -5.38 -22.20 39.78
N VAL A 50 -5.30 -20.97 39.25
CA VAL A 50 -5.20 -20.73 37.80
C VAL A 50 -3.73 -20.65 37.44
N THR A 51 -3.21 -21.70 36.81
CA THR A 51 -1.82 -21.71 36.32
C THR A 51 -1.75 -20.88 35.04
N SER A 52 -1.22 -19.66 35.13
CA SER A 52 -0.89 -18.86 33.95
C SER A 52 0.47 -19.31 33.39
N THR A 53 0.47 -19.95 32.22
CA THR A 53 1.70 -20.26 31.49
C THR A 53 2.08 -19.05 30.65
N THR A 54 3.17 -18.38 31.01
CA THR A 54 3.77 -17.33 30.17
C THR A 54 4.77 -17.98 29.23
N THR A 55 4.49 -17.96 27.93
CA THR A 55 5.45 -18.39 26.91
C THR A 55 5.86 -17.18 26.09
N THR A 56 7.17 -16.92 26.02
CA THR A 56 7.73 -15.89 25.17
C THR A 56 8.04 -16.50 23.81
N SER A 57 7.40 -15.99 22.75
CA SER A 57 7.77 -16.30 21.36
C SER A 57 8.01 -14.98 20.64
N SER A 58 9.14 -14.89 19.92
CA SER A 58 9.52 -13.74 19.07
C SER A 58 9.40 -12.34 19.72
N GLY A 59 9.65 -12.24 21.03
CA GLY A 59 9.67 -10.95 21.75
C GLY A 59 8.30 -10.38 22.11
N GLN A 60 7.20 -11.05 21.79
CA GLN A 60 5.85 -10.71 22.27
C GLN A 60 5.42 -11.63 23.40
N LYS A 61 4.87 -11.02 24.47
CA LYS A 61 4.33 -11.76 25.63
C LYS A 61 2.90 -12.16 25.31
N ILE A 62 2.69 -13.45 25.02
CA ILE A 62 1.34 -14.00 24.82
C ILE A 62 0.87 -14.55 26.17
N VAL A 63 -0.21 -13.96 26.69
CA VAL A 63 -0.88 -14.42 27.91
C VAL A 63 -2.18 -15.08 27.48
N THR A 64 -2.33 -16.38 27.73
CA THR A 64 -3.58 -17.09 27.52
C THR A 64 -4.23 -17.45 28.85
N THR A 65 -5.54 -17.23 28.94
CA THR A 65 -6.36 -17.57 30.10
C THR A 65 -7.28 -18.71 29.68
N SER A 66 -6.83 -19.96 29.84
CA SER A 66 -7.65 -21.15 29.58
C SER A 66 -7.22 -22.33 30.45
N ASN A 67 -8.19 -23.06 31.00
CA ASN A 67 -7.98 -24.25 31.84
C ASN A 67 -7.88 -25.52 30.98
N GLY A 68 -6.91 -25.57 30.07
CA GLY A 68 -6.65 -26.74 29.23
C GLY A 68 -5.18 -26.84 28.82
N THR A 69 -4.67 -28.07 28.69
CA THR A 69 -3.31 -28.33 28.21
C THR A 69 -3.28 -28.19 26.69
N TYR A 70 -2.79 -27.06 26.19
CA TYR A 70 -2.56 -26.85 24.76
C TYR A 70 -1.07 -26.95 24.45
N THR A 71 -0.73 -27.58 23.33
CA THR A 71 0.61 -27.48 22.76
C THR A 71 0.59 -26.36 21.74
N ILE A 72 1.18 -25.21 22.07
CA ILE A 72 1.46 -24.16 21.08
C ILE A 72 2.60 -24.68 20.22
N LYS A 73 2.28 -25.16 19.02
CA LYS A 73 3.31 -25.46 18.01
C LYS A 73 3.65 -24.15 17.32
N GLU A 74 4.84 -23.63 17.58
CA GLU A 74 5.42 -22.62 16.72
C GLU A 74 5.57 -23.24 15.32
N VAL A 75 4.81 -22.72 14.36
CA VAL A 75 5.00 -23.09 12.96
C VAL A 75 6.13 -22.20 12.45
N SER A 76 7.36 -22.69 12.52
CA SER A 76 8.52 -22.05 11.90
C SER A 76 8.31 -21.96 10.39
N LEU A 77 7.89 -20.79 9.89
CA LEU A 77 7.96 -20.49 8.46
C LEU A 77 9.42 -20.17 8.14
N ASN A 78 10.20 -21.22 7.90
CA ASN A 78 11.58 -21.18 7.40
C ASN A 78 12.56 -20.43 8.31
N GLU A 79 13.27 -21.18 9.15
CA GLU A 79 14.45 -20.68 9.87
C GLU A 79 15.39 -19.93 8.90
N GLY A 80 15.53 -18.62 9.11
CA GLY A 80 16.51 -17.77 8.41
C GLY A 80 15.98 -16.77 7.37
N LYS A 81 14.68 -16.74 7.02
CA LYS A 81 14.11 -15.67 6.17
C LYS A 81 12.94 -14.96 6.84
N THR A 82 13.21 -13.77 7.38
CA THR A 82 12.15 -12.89 7.88
C THR A 82 11.48 -12.19 6.71
N PHE A 83 10.20 -12.50 6.46
CA PHE A 83 9.39 -11.79 5.47
C PHE A 83 8.74 -10.53 6.07
N PRO A 84 8.53 -9.45 5.29
CA PRO A 84 7.81 -8.27 5.74
C PRO A 84 6.40 -8.63 6.27
N GLN A 85 6.01 -8.12 7.43
CA GLN A 85 4.68 -8.35 8.01
C GLN A 85 3.76 -7.13 7.83
N PRO A 86 2.43 -7.30 7.69
CA PRO A 86 1.73 -8.58 7.55
C PRO A 86 1.90 -9.15 6.14
N ILE A 87 1.93 -10.49 6.05
CA ILE A 87 1.82 -11.21 4.79
C ILE A 87 0.37 -11.07 4.28
N PRO A 88 0.14 -10.71 3.00
CA PRO A 88 -1.20 -10.66 2.43
C PRO A 88 -1.92 -12.01 2.44
N ASP A 89 -3.25 -11.99 2.57
CA ASP A 89 -4.08 -13.19 2.52
C ASP A 89 -4.05 -13.84 1.12
N LEU A 90 -3.34 -14.97 1.00
CA LEU A 90 -3.23 -15.77 -0.22
C LEU A 90 -4.47 -16.63 -0.53
N ASN A 91 -5.52 -16.55 0.29
CA ASN A 91 -6.83 -17.13 0.00
C ASN A 91 -7.89 -16.05 -0.30
N ARG A 92 -7.48 -14.78 -0.37
CA ARG A 92 -8.40 -13.67 -0.64
C ARG A 92 -9.11 -13.91 -1.98
N PRO A 93 -10.46 -13.94 -2.01
CA PRO A 93 -11.20 -14.09 -3.24
C PRO A 93 -11.06 -12.84 -4.12
N VAL A 94 -11.21 -13.02 -5.43
CA VAL A 94 -11.21 -11.92 -6.41
C VAL A 94 -12.43 -11.02 -6.17
N LYS A 95 -12.20 -9.72 -6.04
CA LYS A 95 -13.25 -8.71 -5.86
C LYS A 95 -13.26 -7.75 -7.05
N VAL A 96 -14.17 -7.96 -7.99
CA VAL A 96 -14.30 -7.11 -9.18
C VAL A 96 -14.81 -5.73 -8.78
N SER A 97 -14.10 -4.68 -9.20
CA SER A 97 -14.59 -3.31 -9.07
C SER A 97 -15.75 -3.05 -10.03
N THR A 98 -16.78 -2.36 -9.55
CA THR A 98 -17.90 -1.89 -10.40
C THR A 98 -17.56 -0.60 -11.16
N SER A 99 -16.42 0.04 -10.87
CA SER A 99 -16.06 1.34 -11.44
C SER A 99 -15.58 1.29 -12.89
N VAL A 100 -15.17 0.11 -13.37
CA VAL A 100 -14.63 -0.09 -14.72
C VAL A 100 -15.15 -1.40 -15.27
N ALA A 101 -15.69 -1.38 -16.50
CA ALA A 101 -16.11 -2.59 -17.18
C ALA A 101 -14.89 -3.49 -17.46
N VAL A 102 -14.95 -4.74 -16.98
CA VAL A 102 -13.95 -5.77 -17.25
C VAL A 102 -14.50 -6.68 -18.34
N SER A 103 -13.70 -6.96 -19.37
CA SER A 103 -14.11 -7.91 -20.40
C SER A 103 -14.28 -9.31 -19.78
N PRO A 104 -15.33 -10.07 -20.15
CA PRO A 104 -15.53 -11.44 -19.66
C PRO A 104 -14.32 -12.35 -19.93
N GLU A 105 -13.66 -12.17 -21.07
CA GLU A 105 -12.49 -12.93 -21.48
C GLU A 105 -11.30 -12.62 -20.56
N ALA A 106 -11.04 -11.33 -20.29
CA ALA A 106 -9.98 -10.90 -19.38
C ALA A 106 -10.22 -11.43 -17.96
N PHE A 107 -11.46 -11.36 -17.48
CA PHE A 107 -11.85 -11.90 -16.18
C PHE A 107 -11.66 -13.43 -16.12
N ALA A 108 -12.04 -14.17 -17.16
CA ALA A 108 -11.89 -15.62 -17.21
C ALA A 108 -10.40 -16.05 -17.16
N VAL A 109 -9.53 -15.38 -17.92
CA VAL A 109 -8.09 -15.64 -17.89
C VAL A 109 -7.52 -15.33 -16.50
N ALA A 110 -7.86 -14.18 -15.94
CA ALA A 110 -7.38 -13.77 -14.62
C ALA A 110 -7.85 -14.72 -13.51
N SER A 111 -9.12 -15.10 -13.52
CA SER A 111 -9.72 -15.99 -12.52
C SER A 111 -9.09 -17.38 -12.51
N LYS A 112 -8.55 -17.84 -13.64
CA LYS A 112 -7.74 -19.07 -13.71
C LYS A 112 -6.34 -18.87 -13.16
N LYS A 113 -5.68 -17.75 -13.48
CA LYS A 113 -4.28 -17.49 -13.14
C LYS A 113 -4.04 -17.12 -11.68
N ILE A 114 -4.95 -16.37 -11.06
CA ILE A 114 -4.84 -15.94 -9.67
C ILE A 114 -4.65 -17.12 -8.69
N PRO A 115 -5.46 -18.19 -8.70
CA PRO A 115 -5.27 -19.31 -7.79
C PRO A 115 -3.99 -20.11 -8.07
N GLU A 116 -3.56 -20.21 -9.34
CA GLU A 116 -2.27 -20.84 -9.71
C GLU A 116 -1.11 -20.09 -9.04
N ILE A 117 -1.09 -18.76 -9.13
CA ILE A 117 -0.02 -17.91 -8.54
C ILE A 117 -0.11 -17.90 -7.01
N GLN A 118 -1.32 -17.84 -6.44
CA GLN A 118 -1.51 -17.95 -4.99
C GLN A 118 -0.95 -19.27 -4.44
N ALA A 119 -1.10 -20.38 -5.18
CA ALA A 119 -0.51 -21.67 -4.80
C ALA A 119 1.03 -21.63 -4.83
N LEU A 120 1.63 -20.99 -5.83
CA LEU A 120 3.09 -20.79 -5.90
C LEU A 120 3.59 -19.92 -4.75
N LEU A 121 2.88 -18.85 -4.39
CA LEU A 121 3.27 -17.97 -3.29
C LEU A 121 3.18 -18.65 -1.92
N LYS A 122 2.27 -19.62 -1.76
CA LYS A 122 2.20 -20.44 -0.54
C LYS A 122 3.44 -21.32 -0.35
N THR A 123 4.13 -21.70 -1.44
CA THR A 123 5.38 -22.47 -1.36
C THR A 123 6.61 -21.55 -1.25
N ASN A 124 6.55 -20.33 -1.79
CA ASN A 124 7.63 -19.34 -1.70
C ASN A 124 7.10 -17.91 -1.50
N LEU A 125 6.95 -17.50 -0.24
CA LEU A 125 6.47 -16.16 0.13
C LEU A 125 7.41 -15.01 -0.28
N GLY A 126 8.68 -15.32 -0.52
CA GLY A 126 9.70 -14.34 -0.92
C GLY A 126 9.77 -14.07 -2.42
N ASP A 127 8.94 -14.74 -3.21
CA ASP A 127 8.94 -14.59 -4.67
C ASP A 127 8.22 -13.30 -5.08
N TRP A 128 8.94 -12.18 -4.98
CA TRP A 128 8.41 -10.87 -5.34
C TRP A 128 7.92 -10.79 -6.79
N LYS A 129 8.45 -11.60 -7.71
CA LYS A 129 8.00 -11.63 -9.10
C LYS A 129 6.59 -12.23 -9.20
N ASN A 130 6.34 -13.33 -8.49
CA ASN A 130 5.00 -13.90 -8.39
C ASN A 130 4.01 -12.95 -7.67
N TRP A 131 4.48 -12.13 -6.73
CA TRP A 131 3.65 -11.07 -6.16
C TRP A 131 3.31 -9.96 -7.17
N ILE A 132 4.24 -9.60 -8.06
CA ILE A 132 3.96 -8.68 -9.17
C ILE A 132 2.96 -9.29 -10.14
N GLU A 133 3.18 -10.54 -10.54
CA GLU A 133 2.29 -11.25 -11.46
C GLU A 133 0.88 -11.42 -10.87
N LEU A 134 0.78 -11.74 -9.58
CA LEU A 134 -0.51 -11.79 -8.88
C LEU A 134 -1.25 -10.45 -8.97
N GLY A 135 -0.56 -9.34 -8.72
CA GLY A 135 -1.16 -8.00 -8.82
C GLY A 135 -1.60 -7.64 -10.24
N LEU A 136 -0.85 -8.06 -11.26
CA LEU A 136 -1.22 -7.88 -12.67
C LEU A 136 -2.54 -8.59 -13.00
N TYR A 137 -2.67 -9.87 -12.63
CA TYR A 137 -3.90 -10.61 -12.87
C TYR A 137 -5.07 -10.10 -12.02
N GLN A 138 -4.82 -9.65 -10.79
CA GLN A 138 -5.85 -8.98 -9.97
C GLN A 138 -6.34 -7.69 -10.65
N LYS A 139 -5.44 -6.84 -11.16
CA LYS A 139 -5.82 -5.65 -11.94
C LYS A 139 -6.63 -6.04 -13.18
N MET A 140 -6.21 -7.07 -13.91
CA MET A 140 -6.91 -7.55 -15.10
C MET A 140 -8.32 -8.07 -14.78
N ALA A 141 -8.52 -8.67 -13.60
CA ALA A 141 -9.84 -9.06 -13.10
C ALA A 141 -10.69 -7.89 -12.56
N GLY A 142 -10.17 -6.65 -12.59
CA GLY A 142 -10.82 -5.48 -11.98
C GLY A 142 -10.67 -5.40 -10.46
N ASP A 143 -9.85 -6.25 -9.85
CA ASP A 143 -9.57 -6.27 -8.42
C ASP A 143 -8.40 -5.34 -8.06
N TYR A 144 -8.66 -4.05 -8.18
CA TYR A 144 -7.64 -3.02 -7.99
C TYR A 144 -7.10 -2.99 -6.55
N LEU A 145 -7.94 -3.26 -5.54
CA LEU A 145 -7.46 -3.35 -4.17
C LEU A 145 -6.53 -4.54 -3.97
N GLY A 146 -6.86 -5.70 -4.54
CA GLY A 146 -5.97 -6.86 -4.55
C GLY A 146 -4.62 -6.52 -5.18
N ALA A 147 -4.64 -5.90 -6.35
CA ALA A 147 -3.43 -5.49 -7.06
C ALA A 147 -2.54 -4.56 -6.22
N VAL A 148 -3.13 -3.54 -5.58
CA VAL A 148 -2.42 -2.64 -4.66
C VAL A 148 -1.73 -3.42 -3.54
N ILE A 149 -2.43 -4.38 -2.92
CA ILE A 149 -1.89 -5.17 -1.81
C ILE A 149 -0.69 -5.99 -2.29
N SER A 150 -0.83 -6.71 -3.41
CA SER A 150 0.22 -7.58 -3.95
C SER A 150 1.46 -6.79 -4.37
N TRP A 151 1.28 -5.68 -5.09
CA TRP A 151 2.41 -4.85 -5.54
C TRP A 151 3.10 -4.09 -4.42
N LYS A 152 2.36 -3.60 -3.42
CA LYS A 152 2.99 -3.04 -2.20
C LYS A 152 3.81 -4.09 -1.47
N TYR A 153 3.34 -5.33 -1.42
CA TYR A 153 4.11 -6.43 -0.82
C TYR A 153 5.36 -6.78 -1.63
N ALA A 154 5.24 -6.88 -2.95
CA ALA A 154 6.37 -7.08 -3.85
C ALA A 154 7.45 -6.01 -3.66
N LEU A 155 7.07 -4.74 -3.57
CA LEU A 155 8.00 -3.63 -3.31
C LEU A 155 8.68 -3.73 -1.94
N ARG A 156 7.99 -4.25 -0.91
CA ARG A 156 8.63 -4.51 0.39
C ARG A 156 9.64 -5.65 0.34
N LEU A 157 9.42 -6.65 -0.50
CA LEU A 157 10.35 -7.76 -0.73
C LEU A 157 11.54 -7.37 -1.60
N ALA A 158 11.32 -6.49 -2.59
CA ALA A 158 12.33 -6.00 -3.52
C ALA A 158 12.28 -4.46 -3.63
N PRO A 159 12.83 -3.72 -2.65
CA PRO A 159 12.74 -2.25 -2.62
C PRO A 159 13.44 -1.53 -3.77
N THR A 160 14.36 -2.20 -4.46
CA THR A 160 15.10 -1.67 -5.61
C THR A 160 14.45 -2.04 -6.95
N ASP A 161 13.35 -2.81 -6.95
CA ASP A 161 12.61 -3.10 -8.17
C ASP A 161 11.83 -1.83 -8.62
N PHE A 162 11.68 -1.67 -9.93
CA PHE A 162 10.95 -0.56 -10.53
C PHE A 162 9.59 -0.98 -11.11
N VAL A 163 9.34 -2.28 -11.28
CA VAL A 163 8.13 -2.80 -11.93
C VAL A 163 6.92 -2.61 -11.01
N ALA A 164 6.99 -3.11 -9.77
CA ALA A 164 5.91 -2.95 -8.79
C ALA A 164 5.50 -1.48 -8.56
N PRO A 165 6.43 -0.53 -8.33
CA PRO A 165 6.06 0.88 -8.20
C PRO A 165 5.56 1.49 -9.52
N GLY A 166 6.07 1.08 -10.68
CA GLY A 166 5.53 1.54 -11.98
C GLY A 166 4.08 1.11 -12.17
N ASP A 167 3.78 -0.16 -11.90
CA ASP A 167 2.44 -0.74 -11.97
C ASP A 167 1.46 -0.08 -10.98
N LEU A 168 1.93 0.20 -9.75
CA LEU A 168 1.17 0.96 -8.75
C LEU A 168 0.86 2.36 -9.25
N ALA A 169 1.83 3.06 -9.83
CA ALA A 169 1.64 4.42 -10.32
C ALA A 169 0.56 4.49 -11.41
N ASP A 170 0.66 3.61 -12.41
CA ASP A 170 -0.34 3.49 -13.48
C ASP A 170 -1.72 3.13 -12.93
N LEU A 171 -1.80 2.18 -11.98
CA LEU A 171 -3.07 1.80 -11.37
C LEU A 171 -3.72 2.96 -10.62
N TYR A 172 -2.94 3.71 -9.85
CA TYR A 172 -3.42 4.87 -9.13
C TYR A 172 -3.87 5.99 -10.07
N ALA A 173 -3.11 6.27 -11.13
CA ALA A 173 -3.44 7.31 -12.10
C ALA A 173 -4.72 6.99 -12.91
N TYR A 174 -4.80 5.78 -13.47
CA TYR A 174 -5.78 5.48 -14.50
C TYR A 174 -7.04 4.78 -13.98
N TYR A 175 -6.96 4.03 -12.88
CA TYR A 175 -8.07 3.22 -12.38
C TYR A 175 -8.62 3.72 -11.05
N LEU A 176 -7.75 4.02 -10.08
CA LEU A 176 -8.15 4.48 -8.76
C LEU A 176 -8.32 6.01 -8.67
N LYS A 177 -7.80 6.75 -9.65
CA LYS A 177 -7.85 8.23 -9.73
C LYS A 177 -7.25 8.93 -8.50
N ASP A 178 -6.24 8.32 -7.89
CA ASP A 178 -5.47 8.90 -6.78
C ASP A 178 -4.16 9.49 -7.33
N ASN A 179 -4.20 10.78 -7.67
CA ASN A 179 -3.08 11.49 -8.25
C ASN A 179 -1.88 11.61 -7.30
N VAL A 180 -2.12 11.67 -5.98
CA VAL A 180 -1.05 11.80 -4.98
C VAL A 180 -0.24 10.51 -4.92
N GLN A 181 -0.93 9.36 -4.88
CA GLN A 181 -0.26 8.06 -4.89
C GLN A 181 0.40 7.76 -6.24
N ALA A 182 -0.23 8.14 -7.36
CA ALA A 182 0.35 7.98 -8.68
C ALA A 182 1.72 8.69 -8.79
N GLU A 183 1.76 9.98 -8.45
CA GLU A 183 2.99 10.78 -8.47
C GLU A 183 4.06 10.20 -7.53
N TYR A 184 3.67 9.77 -6.33
CA TYR A 184 4.58 9.13 -5.38
C TYR A 184 5.25 7.87 -5.97
N TYR A 185 4.46 6.98 -6.57
CA TYR A 185 4.97 5.72 -7.09
C TYR A 185 5.75 5.86 -8.40
N TYR A 186 5.39 6.80 -9.29
CA TYR A 186 6.21 7.09 -10.47
C TYR A 186 7.61 7.55 -10.09
N LYS A 187 7.72 8.40 -9.05
CA LYS A 187 9.03 8.87 -8.55
C LYS A 187 9.87 7.71 -8.02
N ILE A 188 9.29 6.76 -7.29
CA ILE A 188 9.99 5.56 -6.84
C ILE A 188 10.45 4.73 -8.03
N ALA A 189 9.56 4.46 -8.99
CA ALA A 189 9.87 3.65 -10.17
C ALA A 189 11.05 4.24 -10.97
N ILE A 190 11.03 5.55 -11.20
CA ILE A 190 12.10 6.27 -11.90
C ILE A 190 13.40 6.28 -11.10
N ALA A 191 13.34 6.46 -9.78
CA ALA A 191 14.53 6.44 -8.93
C ALA A 191 15.24 5.07 -8.94
N ASN A 192 14.47 3.98 -9.01
CA ASN A 192 14.96 2.61 -9.12
C ASN A 192 15.27 2.18 -10.57
N GLY A 193 14.92 3.00 -11.56
CA GLY A 193 15.08 2.71 -12.97
C GLY A 193 16.55 2.63 -13.42
N THR A 194 16.76 2.05 -14.59
CA THR A 194 18.08 1.95 -15.24
C THR A 194 18.06 2.65 -16.61
N SER A 195 19.17 2.64 -17.35
CA SER A 195 19.18 3.16 -18.73
C SER A 195 18.21 2.45 -19.68
N LYS A 196 17.71 1.27 -19.30
CA LYS A 196 16.71 0.50 -20.07
C LYS A 196 15.26 0.92 -19.76
N THR A 197 15.04 1.79 -18.79
CA THR A 197 13.69 2.15 -18.30
C THR A 197 13.22 3.52 -18.78
N ALA A 198 13.62 3.93 -20.00
CA ALA A 198 13.14 5.17 -20.62
C ALA A 198 11.60 5.27 -20.65
N TYR A 199 10.93 4.13 -20.81
CA TYR A 199 9.48 4.04 -20.79
C TYR A 199 8.83 4.56 -19.49
N LEU A 200 9.50 4.49 -18.33
CA LEU A 200 8.96 5.00 -17.05
C LEU A 200 8.82 6.53 -17.07
N TYR A 201 9.80 7.23 -17.66
CA TYR A 201 9.70 8.68 -17.87
C TYR A 201 8.57 9.03 -18.84
N ILE A 202 8.39 8.22 -19.89
CA ILE A 202 7.30 8.39 -20.86
C ILE A 202 5.95 8.18 -20.19
N GLN A 203 5.76 7.11 -19.41
CA GLN A 203 4.52 6.86 -18.68
C GLN A 203 4.21 8.00 -17.70
N TYR A 204 5.21 8.45 -16.94
CA TYR A 204 5.01 9.53 -15.98
C TYR A 204 4.71 10.88 -16.66
N ALA A 205 5.37 11.19 -17.77
CA ALA A 205 5.06 12.37 -18.57
C ALA A 205 3.67 12.25 -19.23
N THR A 206 3.29 11.06 -19.69
CA THR A 206 1.95 10.76 -20.24
C THR A 206 0.88 11.00 -19.20
N TYR A 207 1.11 10.56 -17.96
CA TYR A 207 0.23 10.86 -16.83
C TYR A 207 0.00 12.36 -16.64
N TYR A 208 1.07 13.17 -16.63
CA TYR A 208 0.92 14.62 -16.51
C TYR A 208 0.23 15.26 -17.72
N ARG A 209 0.53 14.80 -18.94
CA ARG A 209 -0.10 15.28 -20.17
C ARG A 209 -1.60 14.96 -20.19
N ASP A 210 -1.97 13.72 -19.88
CA ASP A 210 -3.30 13.19 -20.17
C ASP A 210 -4.26 13.31 -18.99
N ILE A 211 -3.78 13.17 -17.76
CA ILE A 211 -4.61 13.19 -16.55
C ILE A 211 -4.55 14.56 -15.86
N ILE A 212 -3.35 15.07 -15.60
CA ILE A 212 -3.17 16.36 -14.89
C ILE A 212 -3.32 17.55 -15.83
N LYS A 213 -3.13 17.36 -17.13
CA LYS A 213 -3.12 18.41 -18.17
C LYS A 213 -2.02 19.46 -17.95
N ASP A 214 -0.86 19.03 -17.45
CA ASP A 214 0.32 19.87 -17.23
C ASP A 214 1.45 19.49 -18.21
N ILE A 215 1.44 20.14 -19.38
CA ILE A 215 2.43 19.91 -20.44
C ILE A 215 3.83 20.34 -20.02
N ALA A 216 3.95 21.38 -19.18
CA ALA A 216 5.24 21.87 -18.71
C ALA A 216 5.92 20.83 -17.82
N LYS A 217 5.18 20.22 -16.89
CA LYS A 217 5.69 19.10 -16.07
C LYS A 217 5.98 17.87 -16.90
N ALA A 218 5.11 17.52 -17.84
CA ALA A 218 5.38 16.40 -18.76
C ALA A 218 6.71 16.59 -19.49
N ARG A 219 6.97 17.79 -20.03
CA ARG A 219 8.24 18.14 -20.69
C ARG A 219 9.42 18.05 -19.73
N ALA A 220 9.30 18.58 -18.52
CA ALA A 220 10.37 18.54 -17.52
C ALA A 220 10.77 17.10 -17.13
N ILE A 221 9.79 16.19 -17.03
CA ILE A 221 10.06 14.76 -16.75
C ILE A 221 10.83 14.10 -17.90
N ILE A 222 10.48 14.40 -19.14
CA ILE A 222 11.20 13.88 -20.30
C ILE A 222 12.62 14.44 -20.37
N ASP A 223 12.80 15.72 -20.05
CA ASP A 223 14.12 16.33 -19.96
C ASP A 223 14.98 15.68 -18.88
N GLN A 224 14.40 15.36 -17.72
CA GLN A 224 15.06 14.56 -16.68
C GLN A 224 15.48 13.18 -17.23
N GLY A 225 14.60 12.51 -17.97
CA GLY A 225 14.90 11.25 -18.63
C GLY A 225 16.07 11.35 -19.61
N LEU A 226 16.12 12.40 -20.43
CA LEU A 226 17.19 12.64 -21.40
C LEU A 226 18.53 12.99 -20.75
N ILE A 227 18.53 13.62 -19.58
CA ILE A 227 19.76 13.80 -18.78
C ILE A 227 20.33 12.44 -18.34
N LYS A 228 19.46 11.52 -17.92
CA LYS A 228 19.86 10.18 -17.44
C LYS A 228 20.15 9.20 -18.56
N ILE A 229 19.46 9.33 -19.69
CA ILE A 229 19.54 8.45 -20.84
C ILE A 229 19.70 9.32 -22.10
N PRO A 230 20.90 9.90 -22.32
CA PRO A 230 21.14 10.80 -23.44
C PRO A 230 20.81 10.15 -24.78
N ASN A 231 20.23 10.93 -25.69
CA ASN A 231 19.88 10.53 -27.05
C ASN A 231 18.93 9.33 -27.17
N ASN A 232 18.16 9.01 -26.12
CA ASN A 232 17.15 7.95 -26.22
C ASN A 232 16.06 8.34 -27.25
N PRO A 233 15.84 7.54 -28.33
CA PRO A 233 14.90 7.91 -29.39
C PRO A 233 13.47 8.11 -28.90
N ALA A 234 12.98 7.22 -28.02
CA ALA A 234 11.61 7.29 -27.52
C ALA A 234 11.35 8.54 -26.66
N LEU A 235 12.34 8.97 -25.87
CA LEU A 235 12.25 10.21 -25.11
C LEU A 235 12.27 11.45 -26.02
N LEU A 236 13.11 11.46 -27.06
CA LEU A 236 13.16 12.56 -28.03
C LEU A 236 11.84 12.66 -28.82
N GLU A 237 11.31 11.52 -29.27
CA GLU A 237 10.02 11.44 -29.96
C GLU A 237 8.88 11.96 -29.08
N PHE A 238 8.81 11.50 -27.82
CA PHE A 238 7.77 11.99 -26.91
C PHE A 238 7.93 13.49 -26.64
N LYS A 239 9.15 14.00 -26.46
CA LYS A 239 9.40 15.44 -26.27
C LYS A 239 8.91 16.29 -27.44
N ALA A 240 9.05 15.79 -28.67
CA ALA A 240 8.54 16.44 -29.87
C ALA A 240 7.00 16.46 -29.91
N SER A 241 6.35 15.42 -29.39
CA SER A 241 4.87 15.35 -29.30
C SER A 241 4.23 16.34 -28.31
N LEU A 242 5.03 16.98 -27.45
CA LEU A 242 4.55 17.94 -26.43
C LEU A 242 4.52 19.40 -26.93
N GLN A 243 4.77 19.64 -28.22
CA GLN A 243 4.77 20.97 -28.85
C GLN A 243 3.38 21.60 -28.91
#